data_AF-A0A7L7MG61-F1
#
_entry.id   AF-A0A7L7MG61-F1
#
_cell.length_a   1.000
_cell.length_b   1.000
_cell.length_c   1.000
_cell.angle_alpha   90.00
_cell.angle_beta   90.00
_cell.angle_gamma   90.00
#
_symmetry.space_group_name_H-M   'P 1'
#
loop_
_entity.id
_entity.type
_entity.pdbx_description
1 polymer ?
#
loop_
_entity_poly.entity_id
_entity_poly.type
_entity_poly.pdbx_seq_one_letter_code
_entity_poly.pdbx_strand_id
1 'polypeptide(L)'
;MTTGIRGCDNQSNAHVSFVNQEHAADSQTVGPRSFGDVYAWISQHRDRPLSVQTGRGRCILWDDDWKIKGQWDDGSGEFVLAQVRRSPQDYAMTVSPTGDITVREN
;
A
#
# COMPACT_ATOMS: atom_id res chain seq x y z
N MET A 1 -1.76 16.07 -4.29
CA MET A 1 -1.07 15.29 -5.36
C MET A 1 -1.70 13.90 -5.39
N THR A 2 -1.73 13.22 -6.53
CA THR A 2 -2.47 11.95 -6.65
C THR A 2 -1.48 10.82 -6.87
N THR A 3 -1.22 10.07 -5.81
CA THR A 3 -0.37 8.89 -5.80
C THR A 3 -1.24 7.70 -5.42
N GLY A 4 -1.17 6.61 -6.19
CA GLY A 4 -2.06 5.46 -6.01
C GLY A 4 -1.34 4.12 -6.08
N ILE A 5 -1.95 3.10 -5.49
CA ILE A 5 -1.64 1.70 -5.76
C ILE A 5 -2.61 1.21 -6.83
N ARG A 6 -2.08 0.73 -7.95
CA ARG A 6 -2.82 0.12 -9.05
C ARG A 6 -2.32 -1.30 -9.29
N GLY A 7 -3.12 -2.28 -8.89
CA GLY A 7 -2.80 -3.69 -8.92
C GLY A 7 -2.02 -4.15 -7.69
N CYS A 8 -2.29 -5.39 -7.27
CA CYS A 8 -1.59 -6.05 -6.17
C CYS A 8 -1.33 -7.51 -6.52
N ASP A 9 -0.05 -7.87 -6.65
CA ASP A 9 0.41 -9.26 -6.73
C ASP A 9 0.61 -9.81 -5.31
N ASN A 10 -0.38 -10.55 -4.80
CA ASN A 10 -0.30 -11.17 -3.49
C ASN A 10 0.32 -12.57 -3.60
N GLN A 11 1.60 -12.65 -3.27
CA GLN A 11 2.36 -13.89 -3.23
C GLN A 11 2.28 -14.59 -1.87
N SER A 12 1.54 -14.06 -0.90
CA SER A 12 1.38 -14.66 0.42
C SER A 12 0.25 -15.68 0.47
N ASN A 13 0.24 -16.50 1.54
CA ASN A 13 -0.87 -17.41 1.85
C ASN A 13 -2.02 -16.72 2.62
N ALA A 14 -1.89 -15.43 2.92
CA ALA A 14 -2.90 -14.64 3.62
C ALA A 14 -3.65 -13.73 2.64
N HIS A 15 -4.83 -13.26 3.05
CA HIS A 15 -5.50 -12.17 2.33
C HIS A 15 -4.72 -10.87 2.53
N VAL A 16 -4.78 -9.99 1.53
CA VAL A 16 -4.28 -8.62 1.62
C VAL A 16 -5.47 -7.68 1.56
N SER A 17 -5.68 -6.87 2.59
CA SER A 17 -6.79 -5.92 2.64
C SER A 17 -6.27 -4.49 2.59
N PHE A 18 -6.75 -3.74 1.60
CA PHE A 18 -6.55 -2.31 1.44
C PHE A 18 -7.72 -1.59 2.09
N VAL A 19 -7.45 -0.80 3.11
CA VAL A 19 -8.42 0.03 3.83
C VAL A 19 -8.02 1.48 3.66
N ASN A 20 -8.71 2.18 2.77
CA ASN A 20 -8.45 3.59 2.52
C ASN A 20 -9.22 4.43 3.55
N GLN A 21 -8.50 5.06 4.49
CA GLN A 21 -9.17 5.83 5.56
C GLN A 21 -9.78 7.14 5.05
N GLU A 22 -9.25 7.69 3.96
CA GLU A 22 -9.80 8.90 3.33
C GLU A 22 -11.03 8.58 2.47
N HIS A 23 -11.02 7.42 1.79
CA HIS A 23 -12.11 6.95 0.95
C HIS A 23 -12.48 5.50 1.26
N ALA A 24 -13.17 5.27 2.38
CA ALA A 24 -13.47 3.91 2.87
C ALA A 24 -14.23 3.02 1.88
N ALA A 25 -15.04 3.61 0.99
CA ALA A 25 -15.76 2.89 -0.06
C ALA A 25 -14.84 2.20 -1.08
N ASP A 26 -13.59 2.66 -1.20
CA ASP A 26 -12.58 2.12 -2.12
C ASP A 26 -11.74 1.01 -1.47
N SER A 27 -12.15 0.52 -0.29
CA SER A 27 -11.46 -0.58 0.38
C SER A 27 -11.65 -1.88 -0.39
N GLN A 28 -10.57 -2.62 -0.58
CA GLN A 28 -10.55 -3.84 -1.40
C GLN A 28 -9.77 -4.94 -0.70
N THR A 29 -10.02 -6.19 -1.07
CA THR A 29 -9.25 -7.34 -0.59
C THR A 29 -8.80 -8.20 -1.75
N VAL A 30 -7.54 -8.64 -1.69
CA VAL A 30 -6.94 -9.58 -2.63
C VAL A 30 -6.78 -10.91 -1.93
N GLY A 31 -7.24 -11.97 -2.59
CA GLY A 31 -7.13 -13.34 -2.07
C GLY A 31 -5.67 -13.80 -1.95
N PRO A 32 -5.41 -14.90 -1.23
CA PRO A 32 -4.09 -15.52 -1.19
C PRO A 32 -3.62 -15.97 -2.58
N ARG A 33 -2.32 -15.86 -2.86
CA ARG A 33 -1.68 -16.37 -4.09
C ARG A 33 -2.38 -15.93 -5.38
N SER A 34 -2.83 -14.67 -5.43
CA SER A 34 -3.56 -14.14 -6.57
C SER A 34 -3.17 -12.69 -6.88
N PHE A 35 -3.50 -12.27 -8.11
CA PHE A 35 -3.42 -10.89 -8.53
C PHE A 35 -4.80 -10.23 -8.42
N GLY A 36 -4.87 -9.06 -7.80
CA GLY A 36 -6.07 -8.24 -7.73
C GLY A 36 -5.91 -6.94 -8.50
N ASP A 37 -6.92 -6.55 -9.29
CA ASP A 37 -7.00 -5.24 -9.95
C ASP A 37 -7.46 -4.16 -8.97
N VAL A 38 -6.61 -3.91 -7.97
CA VAL A 38 -6.87 -2.93 -6.91
C VAL A 38 -6.60 -1.52 -7.43
N TYR A 39 -7.43 -0.55 -7.03
CA TYR A 39 -7.07 0.85 -7.11
C TYR A 39 -7.31 1.51 -5.75
N ALA A 40 -6.23 1.92 -5.08
CA ALA A 40 -6.27 2.49 -3.75
C ALA A 40 -5.42 3.76 -3.68
N TRP A 41 -6.01 4.86 -3.22
CA TRP A 41 -5.30 6.14 -3.13
C TRP A 41 -4.38 6.14 -1.92
N ILE A 42 -3.20 6.73 -2.08
CA ILE A 42 -2.28 7.00 -0.99
C ILE A 42 -2.49 8.46 -0.56
N SER A 43 -3.00 8.64 0.65
CA SER A 43 -3.23 9.99 1.19
C SER A 43 -1.91 10.72 1.42
N GLN A 44 -1.94 12.04 1.27
CA GLN A 44 -0.84 12.94 1.69
C GLN A 44 -0.85 13.19 3.21
N HIS A 45 -1.88 12.69 3.90
CA HIS A 45 -2.14 12.94 5.30
C HIS A 45 -1.90 11.65 6.10
N ARG A 46 -0.91 11.66 6.98
CA ARG A 46 -0.61 10.50 7.84
C ARG A 46 -1.75 10.16 8.81
N ASP A 47 -2.61 11.11 9.16
CA ASP A 47 -3.79 10.90 10.00
C ASP A 47 -4.94 10.21 9.25
N ARG A 48 -4.88 10.13 7.92
CA ARG A 48 -5.84 9.40 7.06
C ARG A 48 -5.13 8.51 6.04
N PRO A 49 -4.22 7.61 6.48
CA PRO A 49 -3.36 6.87 5.57
C PRO A 49 -4.12 5.78 4.82
N LEU A 50 -3.49 5.24 3.78
CA LEU A 50 -3.87 3.94 3.24
C LEU A 50 -3.36 2.85 4.18
N SER A 51 -4.25 2.06 4.74
CA SER A 51 -3.90 0.92 5.60
C SER A 51 -3.90 -0.37 4.79
N VAL A 52 -2.80 -1.10 4.78
CA VAL A 52 -2.67 -2.39 4.10
C VAL A 52 -2.43 -3.48 5.13
N GLN A 53 -3.40 -4.35 5.32
CA GLN A 53 -3.28 -5.54 6.16
C GLN A 53 -2.70 -6.67 5.32
N THR A 54 -1.59 -7.27 5.75
CA THR A 54 -1.01 -8.47 5.15
C THR A 54 -0.90 -9.59 6.17
N GLY A 55 -0.36 -10.75 5.76
CA GLY A 55 0.00 -11.83 6.67
C GLY A 55 1.10 -11.49 7.68
N ARG A 56 1.89 -10.42 7.43
CA ARG A 56 2.92 -9.92 8.36
C ARG A 56 2.30 -9.10 9.49
N GLY A 57 1.28 -8.31 9.18
CA GLY A 57 0.72 -7.30 10.09
C GLY A 57 0.06 -6.17 9.31
N ARG A 58 -0.19 -5.05 9.98
CA ARG A 58 -0.77 -3.86 9.34
C ARG A 58 0.33 -2.89 8.98
N CYS A 59 0.42 -2.51 7.72
CA CYS A 59 1.26 -1.41 7.26
C CYS A 59 0.39 -0.20 6.96
N ILE A 60 0.72 0.96 7.51
CA ILE A 60 0.14 2.24 7.07
C ILE A 60 1.05 2.86 6.01
N LEU A 61 0.45 3.39 4.96
CA LEU A 61 1.12 4.01 3.81
C LEU A 61 0.60 5.43 3.65
N TRP A 62 1.50 6.38 3.44
CA TRP A 62 1.16 7.76 3.13
C TRP A 62 2.22 8.37 2.22
N ASP A 63 1.82 9.41 1.50
CA ASP A 63 2.70 10.25 0.70
C ASP A 63 3.17 11.42 1.56
N ASP A 64 4.48 11.64 1.64
CA ASP A 64 5.06 12.81 2.29
C ASP A 64 6.41 13.16 1.64
N ASP A 65 6.62 14.44 1.34
CA ASP A 65 7.86 14.96 0.74
C ASP A 65 8.31 14.15 -0.49
N TRP A 66 7.40 13.95 -1.45
CA TRP A 66 7.63 13.20 -2.68
C TRP A 66 8.09 11.75 -2.45
N LYS A 67 7.65 11.12 -1.35
CA LYS A 67 7.98 9.74 -1.00
C LYS A 67 6.73 9.00 -0.56
N ILE A 68 6.58 7.77 -1.01
CA ILE A 68 5.67 6.82 -0.37
C ILE A 68 6.39 6.30 0.86
N LYS A 69 5.91 6.69 2.04
CA LYS A 69 6.39 6.20 3.33
C LYS A 69 5.49 5.06 3.82
N GLY A 70 6.10 4.17 4.58
CA GLY A 70 5.45 3.04 5.22
C GLY A 70 5.85 2.94 6.68
N GLN A 71 4.95 2.39 7.49
CA GLN A 71 5.24 1.99 8.86
C GLN A 71 4.39 0.77 9.22
N TRP A 72 5.01 -0.24 9.82
CA TRP A 72 4.28 -1.38 10.38
C TRP A 72 3.81 -1.09 11.80
N ASP A 73 2.71 -1.71 12.21
CA ASP A 73 2.16 -1.64 13.57
C ASP A 73 2.96 -2.45 14.61
N ASP A 74 4.00 -3.16 14.18
CA ASP A 74 4.92 -3.95 15.01
C ASP A 74 5.93 -3.10 15.82
N GLY A 75 5.84 -1.77 15.72
CA GLY A 75 6.76 -0.84 16.38
C GLY A 75 8.05 -0.59 15.60
N SER A 76 8.20 -1.15 14.40
CA SER A 76 9.29 -0.79 13.50
C SER A 76 9.22 0.68 13.08
N GLY A 77 10.40 1.25 12.82
CA GLY A 77 10.53 2.63 12.36
C GLY A 77 9.92 2.84 10.98
N GLU A 78 9.73 4.11 10.64
CA GLU A 78 9.28 4.51 9.30
C GLU A 78 10.30 4.12 8.23
N PHE A 79 9.82 3.74 7.06
CA PHE A 79 10.64 3.41 5.90
C PHE A 79 10.10 4.04 4.62
N VAL A 80 10.96 4.18 3.62
CA VAL A 80 10.58 4.69 2.29
C VAL A 80 10.37 3.50 1.36
N LEU A 81 9.18 3.40 0.78
CA LEU A 81 8.80 2.40 -0.21
C LEU A 81 9.19 2.82 -1.62
N ALA A 82 8.98 4.09 -1.97
CA ALA A 82 9.33 4.63 -3.28
C ALA A 82 9.50 6.16 -3.24
N GLN A 83 10.23 6.68 -4.23
CA GLN A 83 10.32 8.12 -4.53
C GLN A 83 9.31 8.46 -5.61
N VAL A 84 8.45 9.44 -5.34
CA VAL A 84 7.51 10.01 -6.30
C VAL A 84 8.26 10.98 -7.20
N ARG A 85 8.23 10.75 -8.51
CA ARG A 85 8.96 11.54 -9.52
C ARG A 85 8.06 12.50 -10.27
N ARG A 86 6.77 12.20 -10.36
CA ARG A 86 5.76 13.01 -11.05
C ARG A 86 4.41 12.86 -10.37
N SER A 87 3.49 13.78 -10.64
CA SER A 87 2.11 13.70 -10.16
C SER A 87 1.16 13.95 -11.34
N PRO A 88 0.19 13.06 -11.61
CA PRO A 88 -0.09 11.81 -10.89
C PRO A 88 0.95 10.70 -11.16
N GLN A 89 1.12 9.79 -10.20
CA GLN A 89 1.96 8.60 -10.36
C GLN A 89 1.37 7.41 -9.60
N ASP A 90 1.14 6.32 -10.33
CA ASP A 90 0.64 5.07 -9.78
C ASP A 90 1.76 4.05 -9.63
N TYR A 91 1.58 3.14 -8.68
CA TYR A 91 2.49 2.06 -8.38
C TYR A 91 1.78 0.72 -8.36
N ALA A 92 2.41 -0.31 -8.91
CA ALA A 92 1.98 -1.68 -8.69
C ALA A 92 2.57 -2.21 -7.37
N MET A 93 1.75 -2.88 -6.56
CA MET A 93 2.19 -3.48 -5.30
C MET A 93 2.49 -4.97 -5.47
N THR A 94 3.54 -5.44 -4.80
CA THR A 94 3.79 -6.87 -4.58
C THR A 94 3.83 -7.13 -3.08
N VAL A 95 3.06 -8.10 -2.61
CA VAL A 95 3.15 -8.63 -1.26
C VAL A 95 3.86 -9.97 -1.33
N SER A 96 5.04 -10.03 -0.75
CA SER A 96 5.89 -11.23 -0.75
C SER A 96 5.27 -12.38 0.06
N PRO A 97 5.81 -13.61 -0.04
CA PRO A 97 5.34 -14.74 0.76
C PRO A 97 5.38 -14.52 2.28
N THR A 98 6.31 -13.70 2.78
CA THR A 98 6.43 -13.31 4.20
C THR A 98 5.47 -12.21 4.61
N GLY A 99 4.74 -11.61 3.66
CA GLY A 99 3.81 -10.51 3.91
C GLY A 99 4.45 -9.12 3.79
N ASP A 100 5.73 -9.02 3.43
CA ASP A 100 6.40 -7.74 3.17
C ASP A 100 5.90 -7.09 1.89
N ILE A 101 5.80 -5.76 1.90
CA ILE A 101 5.30 -4.94 0.80
C ILE A 101 6.47 -4.35 0.02
N THR A 102 6.40 -4.44 -1.30
CA THR A 102 7.21 -3.64 -2.22
C THR A 102 6.30 -2.97 -3.25
N VAL A 103 6.76 -1.86 -3.81
CA VAL A 103 6.04 -1.13 -4.85
C VAL A 103 6.99 -0.82 -6.01
N ARG A 104 6.45 -0.80 -7.22
CA ARG A 104 7.17 -0.42 -8.44
C ARG A 104 6.32 0.54 -9.27
N GLU A 105 6.97 1.43 -10.01
CA GLU A 105 6.28 2.34 -10.92
C GLU A 105 5.46 1.54 -11.94
N ASN A 106 4.21 1.96 -12.20
CA ASN A 106 3.33 1.38 -13.22
C ASN A 106 3.27 2.27 -14.47
#